data_AF-A0A356EMT4-F1
#
_entry.id   AF-A0A356EMT4-F1
#
_cell.length_a   1.000
_cell.length_b   1.000
_cell.length_c   1.000
_cell.angle_alpha   90.00
_cell.angle_beta   90.00
_cell.angle_gamma   90.00
#
_symmetry.space_group_name_H-M   'P 1'
#
loop_
_entity.id
_entity.type
_entity.pdbx_description
1 polymer ?
#
loop_
_entity_poly.entity_id
_entity_poly.type
_entity_poly.pdbx_seq_one_letter_code
_entity_poly.pdbx_strand_id
1 'polypeptide(L)'
;MRSHPNRPTHMPPLLAGLILTTCFLAASLTLPASAAAPAKPAEPAKPAIVREILVPMDDLNVLLENQPRRVLLPREEYEELLKKARQFVEAAPPRAAVLADSRFTVEVRDGRAVIEGVLTLDVLSDGIHAVPLEMAHVGLRDAVLDDHPAPIGRGDDGRLVLFVEGRGQHVLRLSM
;
A
#
# COMPACT_ATOMS: atom_id res chain seq x y z
N MET A 1 57.87 -49.13 20.81
CA MET A 1 58.87 -48.54 19.88
C MET A 1 58.12 -47.59 18.94
N ARG A 2 58.51 -46.35 18.58
CA ARG A 2 59.82 -45.73 18.32
C ARG A 2 60.66 -46.40 17.23
N SER A 3 60.58 -45.91 15.98
CA SER A 3 61.75 -45.40 15.21
C SER A 3 61.46 -45.10 13.73
N HIS A 4 61.79 -43.87 13.28
CA HIS A 4 62.20 -43.53 11.89
C HIS A 4 63.57 -44.19 11.55
N PRO A 5 64.08 -44.23 10.29
CA PRO A 5 64.11 -43.18 9.25
C PRO A 5 63.72 -43.71 7.84
N ASN A 6 64.07 -43.18 6.65
CA ASN A 6 65.12 -42.27 6.13
C ASN A 6 64.70 -41.83 4.69
N ARG A 7 64.97 -40.70 4.04
CA ARG A 7 65.44 -39.30 4.25
C ARG A 7 65.47 -38.64 2.82
N PRO A 8 65.84 -37.35 2.60
CA PRO A 8 65.23 -36.55 1.51
C PRO A 8 66.18 -35.94 0.45
N THR A 9 65.55 -35.30 -0.55
CA THR A 9 66.02 -34.15 -1.39
C THR A 9 64.76 -33.37 -1.88
N HIS A 10 64.76 -32.12 -2.37
CA HIS A 10 65.48 -30.90 -1.94
C HIS A 10 64.64 -29.62 -2.27
N MET A 11 65.05 -28.46 -1.75
CA MET A 11 64.62 -27.07 -2.08
C MET A 11 65.87 -26.15 -1.94
N PRO A 12 65.86 -24.81 -2.24
CA PRO A 12 64.90 -23.91 -2.89
C PRO A 12 65.55 -23.34 -4.21
N PRO A 13 65.72 -22.02 -4.57
CA PRO A 13 65.09 -20.73 -4.17
C PRO A 13 64.84 -19.62 -5.25
N LEU A 14 63.81 -18.79 -5.00
CA LEU A 14 63.75 -17.29 -5.12
C LEU A 14 63.91 -16.47 -6.44
N LEU A 15 63.16 -15.35 -6.44
CA LEU A 15 63.46 -13.96 -6.90
C LEU A 15 63.04 -13.38 -8.30
N ALA A 16 62.24 -12.30 -8.20
CA ALA A 16 62.25 -11.03 -8.97
C ALA A 16 61.60 -10.89 -10.38
N GLY A 17 61.13 -9.66 -10.67
CA GLY A 17 60.55 -9.19 -11.96
C GLY A 17 59.01 -9.29 -12.06
N LEU A 18 58.13 -8.28 -11.93
CA LEU A 18 58.13 -6.80 -12.03
C LEU A 18 57.81 -6.23 -13.44
N ILE A 19 56.72 -5.44 -13.55
CA ILE A 19 56.39 -4.46 -14.65
C ILE A 19 56.03 -5.10 -16.03
N LEU A 20 55.04 -4.67 -16.84
CA LEU A 20 54.03 -3.59 -16.81
C LEU A 20 52.80 -3.90 -17.71
N THR A 21 51.71 -3.13 -17.56
CA THR A 21 50.66 -2.79 -18.58
C THR A 21 50.10 -3.88 -19.54
N THR A 22 48.82 -4.20 -19.34
CA THR A 22 47.80 -4.01 -20.40
C THR A 22 46.63 -3.21 -19.84
N CYS A 23 46.01 -2.35 -20.65
CA CYS A 23 45.00 -1.38 -20.22
C CYS A 23 43.58 -1.76 -20.67
N PHE A 24 42.60 -1.17 -19.99
CA PHE A 24 41.24 -0.88 -20.50
C PHE A 24 40.39 -2.04 -21.05
N LEU A 25 39.42 -2.49 -20.24
CA LEU A 25 38.01 -2.47 -20.69
C LEU A 25 37.01 -2.33 -19.51
N ALA A 26 37.12 -1.25 -18.74
CA ALA A 26 36.19 -0.92 -17.67
C ALA A 26 34.88 -0.31 -18.24
N ALA A 27 33.99 -1.17 -18.76
CA ALA A 27 32.69 -0.77 -19.30
C ALA A 27 31.65 -0.53 -18.19
N SER A 28 31.83 0.53 -17.40
CA SER A 28 30.94 0.89 -16.30
C SER A 28 29.56 1.34 -16.81
N LEU A 29 28.51 0.55 -16.58
CA LEU A 29 27.12 0.99 -16.79
C LEU A 29 26.72 2.03 -15.73
N THR A 30 26.90 3.30 -16.06
CA THR A 30 26.42 4.42 -15.24
C THR A 30 24.90 4.56 -15.37
N LEU A 31 24.15 4.15 -14.35
CA LEU A 31 22.75 4.56 -14.22
C LEU A 31 22.69 6.09 -14.08
N PRO A 32 21.79 6.79 -14.80
CA PRO A 32 21.49 8.18 -14.50
C PRO A 32 20.75 8.23 -13.17
N ALA A 33 21.40 8.72 -12.12
CA ALA A 33 20.74 8.99 -10.85
C ALA A 33 19.71 10.11 -11.06
N SER A 34 18.44 9.75 -11.14
CA SER A 34 17.35 10.72 -11.21
C SER A 34 17.37 11.56 -9.94
N ALA A 35 17.76 12.83 -10.07
CA ALA A 35 17.85 13.75 -8.96
C ALA A 35 16.44 14.14 -8.49
N ALA A 36 15.88 13.33 -7.60
CA ALA A 36 14.67 13.65 -6.86
C ALA A 36 14.92 14.96 -6.09
N ALA A 37 14.38 16.06 -6.60
CA ALA A 37 14.51 17.36 -5.96
C ALA A 37 13.93 17.26 -4.54
N PRO A 38 14.64 17.74 -3.51
CA PRO A 38 14.15 17.65 -2.13
C PRO A 38 12.82 18.38 -2.04
N ALA A 39 11.76 17.64 -1.70
CA ALA A 39 10.42 18.20 -1.54
C ALA A 39 10.48 19.29 -0.48
N LYS A 40 10.33 20.55 -0.91
CA LYS A 40 10.42 21.71 -0.03
C LYS A 40 9.32 21.56 1.04
N PRO A 41 9.66 21.58 2.35
CA PRO A 41 8.66 21.43 3.41
C PRO A 41 7.51 22.42 3.19
N ALA A 42 6.27 21.93 3.29
CA ALA A 42 5.09 22.77 3.13
C ALA A 42 5.08 23.82 4.25
N GLU A 43 5.44 25.06 3.91
CA GLU A 43 5.46 26.17 4.85
C GLU A 43 4.04 26.32 5.43
N PRO A 44 3.88 26.33 6.77
CA PRO A 44 2.56 26.30 7.39
C PRO A 44 1.73 27.49 6.90
N ALA A 45 0.54 27.19 6.37
CA ALA A 45 -0.30 28.17 5.69
C ALA A 45 -0.56 29.38 6.61
N LYS A 46 0.03 30.52 6.25
CA LYS A 46 -0.08 31.77 7.01
C LYS A 46 -1.57 32.09 7.21
N PRO A 47 -2.02 32.40 8.44
CA PRO A 47 -3.43 32.54 8.74
C PRO A 47 -4.06 33.60 7.82
N ALA A 48 -5.12 33.21 7.11
CA ALA A 48 -5.77 34.08 6.15
C ALA A 48 -6.27 35.35 6.86
N ILE A 49 -5.86 36.52 6.37
CA ILE A 49 -6.22 37.81 6.97
C ILE A 49 -7.69 38.07 6.65
N VAL A 50 -8.57 37.68 7.56
CA VAL A 50 -10.00 37.97 7.48
C VAL A 50 -10.20 39.47 7.62
N ARG A 51 -10.71 40.10 6.57
CA ARG A 51 -11.05 41.53 6.54
C ARG A 51 -12.56 41.67 6.63
N GLU A 52 -13.04 42.23 7.73
CA GLU A 52 -14.44 42.60 7.88
C GLU A 52 -14.67 44.01 7.34
N ILE A 53 -15.83 44.23 6.72
CA ILE A 53 -16.26 45.51 6.16
C ILE A 53 -17.67 45.75 6.67
N LEU A 54 -17.89 46.88 7.35
CA LEU A 54 -19.22 47.32 7.74
C LEU A 54 -19.97 47.83 6.50
N VAL A 55 -21.11 47.23 6.21
CA VAL A 55 -22.00 47.63 5.10
C VAL A 55 -23.36 48.02 5.69
N PRO A 56 -23.88 49.24 5.46
CA PRO A 56 -25.23 49.61 5.83
C PRO A 56 -26.27 48.72 5.14
N MET A 57 -27.37 48.39 5.82
CA MET A 57 -28.38 47.47 5.28
C MET A 57 -29.06 47.99 4.01
N ASP A 58 -29.16 49.31 3.86
CA ASP A 58 -29.76 49.95 2.68
C ASP A 58 -28.87 49.79 1.43
N ASP A 59 -27.55 49.96 1.59
CA ASP A 59 -26.55 49.80 0.53
C ASP A 59 -26.34 48.33 0.12
N LEU A 60 -26.66 47.39 1.02
CA LEU A 60 -26.41 45.96 0.82
C LEU A 60 -27.07 45.41 -0.45
N ASN A 61 -28.26 45.90 -0.82
CA ASN A 61 -28.97 45.45 -2.02
C ASN A 61 -28.14 45.67 -3.30
N VAL A 62 -27.43 46.78 -3.42
CA VAL A 62 -26.61 47.14 -4.59
C VAL A 62 -25.45 46.14 -4.79
N LEU A 63 -24.87 45.65 -3.69
CA LEU A 63 -23.83 44.60 -3.74
C LEU A 63 -24.39 43.23 -4.10
N LEU A 64 -25.66 42.98 -3.77
CA LEU A 64 -26.33 41.70 -3.95
C LEU A 64 -26.90 41.53 -5.37
N GLU A 65 -27.46 42.58 -5.98
CA GLU A 65 -28.18 42.57 -7.27
C GLU A 65 -27.57 41.62 -8.32
N ASN A 66 -26.27 41.77 -8.60
CA ASN A 66 -25.56 41.05 -9.67
C ASN A 66 -25.24 39.56 -9.40
N GLN A 67 -25.64 39.00 -8.25
CA GLN A 67 -25.20 37.66 -7.80
C GLN A 67 -26.39 36.67 -7.67
N PRO A 68 -26.87 36.01 -8.75
CA PRO A 68 -28.15 35.31 -8.78
C PRO A 68 -28.25 34.02 -7.94
N ARG A 69 -27.16 33.54 -7.31
CA ARG A 69 -27.17 32.39 -6.39
C ARG A 69 -26.54 32.81 -5.06
N ARG A 70 -27.37 33.29 -4.13
CA ARG A 70 -26.97 33.85 -2.84
C ARG A 70 -28.03 33.56 -1.78
N VAL A 71 -27.61 33.43 -0.52
CA VAL A 71 -28.49 33.30 0.65
C VAL A 71 -27.99 34.30 1.68
N LEU A 72 -28.89 35.11 2.24
CA LEU A 72 -28.57 35.97 3.39
C LEU A 72 -28.73 35.14 4.66
N LEU A 73 -27.71 35.15 5.53
CA LEU A 73 -27.67 34.33 6.74
C LEU A 73 -27.08 35.15 7.92
N PRO A 74 -27.54 34.97 9.17
CA PRO A 74 -26.87 35.51 10.35
C PRO A 74 -25.41 35.02 10.46
N ARG A 75 -24.53 35.85 11.05
CA ARG A 75 -23.11 35.48 11.30
C ARG A 75 -23.00 34.21 12.13
N GLU A 76 -23.84 34.07 13.16
CA GLU A 76 -23.90 32.90 14.05
C GLU A 76 -24.23 31.62 13.27
N GLU A 77 -25.27 31.63 12.44
CA GLU A 77 -25.69 30.48 11.64
C GLU A 77 -24.63 30.10 10.60
N TYR A 78 -24.01 31.10 9.94
CA TYR A 78 -22.90 30.89 9.01
C TYR A 78 -21.69 30.23 9.71
N GLU A 79 -21.36 30.67 10.92
CA GLU A 79 -20.31 30.05 11.73
C GLU A 79 -20.66 28.63 12.18
N GLU A 80 -21.90 28.37 12.57
CA GLU A 80 -22.36 27.02 12.87
C GLU A 80 -22.26 26.08 11.66
N LEU A 81 -22.68 26.55 10.48
CA LEU A 81 -22.54 25.78 9.24
C LEU A 81 -21.07 25.56 8.88
N LEU A 82 -20.18 26.55 9.10
CA LEU A 82 -18.74 26.35 8.96
C LEU A 82 -18.18 25.34 9.98
N LYS A 83 -18.67 25.31 11.23
CA LYS A 83 -18.24 24.35 12.26
C LYS A 83 -18.70 22.94 11.88
N LYS A 84 -19.96 22.78 11.48
CA LYS A 84 -20.57 21.53 10.98
C LYS A 84 -19.90 21.02 9.69
N ALA A 85 -19.53 21.91 8.77
CA ALA A 85 -18.82 21.55 7.54
C ALA A 85 -17.33 21.21 7.76
N ARG A 86 -16.67 21.81 8.76
CA ARG A 86 -15.30 21.42 9.16
C ARG A 86 -15.27 20.10 9.91
N GLN A 87 -16.38 19.74 10.57
CA GLN A 87 -16.65 18.38 11.05
C GLN A 87 -17.00 17.48 9.85
N PHE A 88 -16.07 17.35 8.90
CA PHE A 88 -16.16 16.31 7.87
C PHE A 88 -16.22 14.95 8.57
N VAL A 89 -17.42 14.38 8.59
CA VAL A 89 -17.59 12.94 8.80
C VAL A 89 -16.83 12.29 7.65
N GLU A 90 -15.78 11.54 7.98
CA GLU A 90 -15.03 10.70 7.03
C GLU A 90 -16.07 9.91 6.22
N ALA A 91 -16.22 10.24 4.93
CA ALA A 91 -17.33 9.73 4.14
C ALA A 91 -17.19 8.22 4.00
N ALA A 92 -18.06 7.48 4.70
CA ALA A 92 -17.93 6.03 4.85
C ALA A 92 -17.73 5.37 3.48
N PRO A 93 -16.69 4.54 3.30
CA PRO A 93 -16.32 4.05 1.98
C PRO A 93 -17.48 3.23 1.39
N PRO A 94 -17.77 3.35 0.08
CA PRO A 94 -18.93 2.71 -0.55
C PRO A 94 -18.84 1.17 -0.55
N ARG A 95 -17.71 0.61 -0.12
CA ARG A 95 -17.52 -0.80 0.25
C ARG A 95 -16.64 -0.85 1.49
N ALA A 96 -16.99 -1.70 2.45
CA ALA A 96 -16.23 -1.86 3.69
C ALA A 96 -14.88 -2.56 3.49
N ALA A 97 -14.78 -3.46 2.50
CA ALA A 97 -13.56 -4.12 2.08
C ALA A 97 -13.56 -4.38 0.57
N VAL A 98 -12.39 -4.52 -0.03
CA VAL A 98 -12.20 -4.84 -1.46
C VAL A 98 -11.05 -5.83 -1.66
N LEU A 99 -11.19 -6.70 -2.67
CA LEU A 99 -10.06 -7.46 -3.22
C LEU A 99 -9.23 -6.53 -4.11
N ALA A 100 -8.00 -6.23 -3.70
CA ALA A 100 -7.11 -5.29 -4.37
C ALA A 100 -6.18 -5.96 -5.39
N ASP A 101 -5.75 -7.20 -5.11
CA ASP A 101 -4.83 -7.96 -5.96
C ASP A 101 -5.07 -9.48 -5.78
N SER A 102 -4.75 -10.27 -6.80
CA SER A 102 -4.89 -11.74 -6.76
C SER A 102 -3.90 -12.42 -7.71
N ARG A 103 -3.03 -13.27 -7.18
CA ARG A 103 -2.12 -14.14 -7.94
C ARG A 103 -2.51 -15.59 -7.71
N PHE A 104 -2.49 -16.38 -8.78
CA PHE A 104 -2.74 -17.82 -8.73
C PHE A 104 -1.65 -18.57 -9.50
N THR A 105 -1.13 -19.64 -8.91
CA THR A 105 -0.34 -20.66 -9.60
C THR A 105 -1.21 -21.89 -9.78
N VAL A 106 -1.23 -22.47 -10.98
CA VAL A 106 -1.99 -23.69 -11.28
C VAL A 106 -1.05 -24.74 -11.83
N GLU A 107 -1.05 -25.93 -11.21
CA GLU A 107 -0.27 -27.08 -11.68
C GLU A 107 -1.20 -28.28 -11.90
N VAL A 108 -1.01 -29.01 -12.99
CA VAL A 108 -1.81 -30.21 -13.30
C VAL A 108 -1.03 -31.46 -12.92
N ARG A 109 -1.53 -32.22 -11.94
CA ARG A 109 -0.98 -33.50 -11.47
C ARG A 109 -2.07 -34.55 -11.42
N ASP A 110 -1.77 -35.77 -11.88
CA ASP A 110 -2.65 -36.94 -11.78
C ASP A 110 -4.10 -36.71 -12.28
N GLY A 111 -4.26 -35.90 -13.33
CA GLY A 111 -5.56 -35.54 -13.92
C GLY A 111 -6.36 -34.50 -13.13
N ARG A 112 -5.74 -33.83 -12.14
CA ARG A 112 -6.34 -32.77 -11.31
C ARG A 112 -5.53 -31.48 -11.42
N ALA A 113 -6.19 -30.33 -11.30
CA ALA A 113 -5.50 -29.09 -11.02
C ALA A 113 -5.27 -28.97 -9.50
N VAL A 114 -4.09 -28.50 -9.11
CA VAL A 114 -3.79 -27.94 -7.79
C VAL A 114 -3.60 -26.44 -7.98
N ILE A 115 -4.24 -25.63 -7.14
CA ILE A 115 -4.27 -24.17 -7.26
C ILE A 115 -3.75 -23.56 -5.95
N GLU A 116 -2.67 -22.79 -6.05
CA GLU A 116 -2.12 -22.01 -4.94
C GLU A 116 -2.40 -20.52 -5.20
N GLY A 117 -3.19 -19.89 -4.33
CA GLY A 117 -3.65 -18.51 -4.45
C GLY A 117 -3.06 -17.59 -3.38
N VAL A 118 -2.74 -16.35 -3.77
CA VAL A 118 -2.39 -15.24 -2.87
C VAL A 118 -3.25 -14.03 -3.25
N LEU A 119 -4.14 -13.64 -2.35
CA LEU A 119 -5.11 -12.56 -2.50
C LEU A 119 -4.76 -11.45 -1.50
N THR A 120 -4.79 -10.19 -1.95
CA THR A 120 -4.59 -9.02 -1.10
C THR A 120 -5.91 -8.28 -0.95
N LEU A 121 -6.35 -8.07 0.28
CA LEU A 121 -7.59 -7.39 0.62
C LEU A 121 -7.30 -6.06 1.32
N ASP A 122 -7.94 -4.99 0.87
CA ASP A 122 -7.92 -3.71 1.57
C ASP A 122 -9.26 -3.50 2.30
N VAL A 123 -9.22 -3.47 3.63
CA VAL A 123 -10.36 -3.19 4.51
C VAL A 123 -10.38 -1.71 4.85
N LEU A 124 -11.44 -1.03 4.41
CA LEU A 124 -11.53 0.42 4.34
C LEU A 124 -12.29 1.05 5.52
N SER A 125 -12.96 0.24 6.34
CA SER A 125 -13.71 0.64 7.55
C SER A 125 -13.51 -0.36 8.69
N ASP A 126 -13.59 0.09 9.93
CA ASP A 126 -13.39 -0.75 11.12
C ASP A 126 -14.50 -1.80 11.32
N GLY A 127 -14.25 -2.79 12.17
CA GLY A 127 -15.17 -3.91 12.47
C GLY A 127 -14.84 -5.21 11.70
N ILE A 128 -15.78 -6.17 11.76
CA ILE A 128 -15.70 -7.47 11.07
C ILE A 128 -16.51 -7.40 9.78
N HIS A 129 -15.90 -7.75 8.65
CA HIS A 129 -16.50 -7.68 7.32
C HIS A 129 -16.53 -9.06 6.65
N ALA A 130 -17.68 -9.38 6.05
CA ALA A 130 -17.86 -10.58 5.23
C ALA A 130 -17.50 -10.26 3.77
N VAL A 131 -16.44 -10.87 3.26
CA VAL A 131 -15.97 -10.70 1.88
C VAL A 131 -16.26 -11.97 1.07
N PRO A 132 -17.18 -11.91 0.08
CA PRO A 132 -17.38 -13.01 -0.86
C PRO A 132 -16.10 -13.29 -1.66
N LEU A 133 -15.68 -14.54 -1.69
CA LEU A 133 -14.61 -15.00 -2.57
C LEU A 133 -15.26 -15.50 -3.87
N GLU A 134 -15.03 -14.79 -4.98
CA GLU A 134 -15.61 -15.06 -6.30
C GLU A 134 -14.98 -16.29 -6.98
N MET A 135 -15.04 -17.44 -6.31
CA MET A 135 -14.50 -18.73 -6.75
C MET A 135 -15.52 -19.85 -6.53
N ALA A 136 -15.68 -20.69 -7.54
CA ALA A 136 -16.70 -21.74 -7.59
C ALA A 136 -16.13 -23.03 -8.22
N HIS A 137 -16.77 -24.17 -7.92
CA HIS A 137 -16.35 -25.51 -8.39
C HIS A 137 -14.94 -25.95 -7.95
N VAL A 138 -14.44 -25.36 -6.87
CA VAL A 138 -13.12 -25.60 -6.26
C VAL A 138 -13.27 -26.16 -4.86
N GLY A 139 -12.40 -27.09 -4.47
CA GLY A 139 -12.33 -27.63 -3.12
C GLY A 139 -11.26 -26.89 -2.32
N LEU A 140 -11.65 -26.07 -1.35
CA LEU A 140 -10.69 -25.43 -0.45
C LEU A 140 -10.01 -26.49 0.44
N ARG A 141 -8.67 -26.51 0.47
CA ARG A 141 -7.87 -27.49 1.23
C ARG A 141 -7.18 -26.86 2.44
N ASP A 142 -6.65 -25.64 2.28
CA ASP A 142 -6.09 -24.83 3.36
C ASP A 142 -6.29 -23.33 3.07
N ALA A 143 -6.35 -22.52 4.13
CA ALA A 143 -6.52 -21.07 4.04
C ALA A 143 -5.88 -20.34 5.23
N VAL A 144 -5.02 -19.37 4.93
CA VAL A 144 -4.24 -18.61 5.92
C VAL A 144 -4.40 -17.12 5.66
N LEU A 145 -4.92 -16.37 6.64
CA LEU A 145 -5.06 -14.92 6.63
C LEU A 145 -4.04 -14.34 7.62
N ASP A 146 -3.14 -13.47 7.15
CA ASP A 146 -2.15 -12.78 7.97
C ASP A 146 -1.38 -13.74 8.93
N ASP A 147 -0.90 -14.84 8.35
CA ASP A 147 -0.17 -15.94 9.01
C ASP A 147 -0.98 -16.78 10.03
N HIS A 148 -2.28 -16.55 10.16
CA HIS A 148 -3.21 -17.31 11.02
C HIS A 148 -4.24 -18.09 10.19
N PRO A 149 -4.88 -19.16 10.72
CA PRO A 149 -5.93 -19.88 10.00
C PRO A 149 -7.10 -18.95 9.61
N ALA A 150 -7.44 -18.89 8.32
CA ALA A 150 -8.44 -17.93 7.83
C ALA A 150 -9.86 -18.35 8.24
N PRO A 151 -10.65 -17.47 8.87
CA PRO A 151 -12.05 -17.76 9.20
C PRO A 151 -12.90 -17.66 7.93
N ILE A 152 -13.06 -18.78 7.22
CA ILE A 152 -13.86 -18.89 6.00
C ILE A 152 -15.14 -19.69 6.29
N GLY A 153 -16.30 -19.10 5.96
CA GLY A 153 -17.60 -19.75 5.97
C GLY A 153 -18.14 -19.99 4.56
N ARG A 154 -19.44 -20.33 4.47
CA ARG A 154 -20.21 -20.27 3.23
C ARG A 154 -21.39 -19.32 3.38
N GLY A 155 -21.71 -18.59 2.32
CA GLY A 155 -22.95 -17.81 2.21
C GLY A 155 -24.16 -18.68 1.88
N ASP A 156 -25.35 -18.08 1.90
CA ASP A 156 -26.62 -18.75 1.56
C ASP A 156 -26.66 -19.24 0.09
N ASP A 157 -25.86 -18.64 -0.78
CA ASP A 157 -25.65 -19.04 -2.17
C ASP A 157 -24.58 -20.15 -2.35
N GLY A 158 -24.00 -20.62 -1.24
CA GLY A 158 -22.99 -21.66 -1.20
C GLY A 158 -21.56 -21.21 -1.54
N ARG A 159 -21.33 -19.93 -1.87
CA ARG A 159 -19.98 -19.39 -2.11
C ARG A 159 -19.15 -19.34 -0.84
N LEU A 160 -17.82 -19.35 -0.99
CA LEU A 160 -16.91 -19.11 0.12
C LEU A 160 -16.94 -17.64 0.54
N VAL A 161 -16.97 -17.39 1.84
CA VAL A 161 -16.98 -16.05 2.43
C VAL A 161 -15.87 -15.97 3.46
N LEU A 162 -14.91 -15.07 3.27
CA LEU A 162 -13.91 -14.73 4.28
C LEU A 162 -14.52 -13.74 5.27
N PHE A 163 -14.27 -13.95 6.57
CA PHE A 163 -14.43 -12.90 7.57
C PHE A 163 -13.07 -12.24 7.82
N VAL A 164 -13.02 -10.92 7.80
CA VAL A 164 -11.79 -10.15 8.08
C VAL A 164 -12.10 -9.05 9.09
N GLU A 165 -11.22 -8.85 10.07
CA GLU A 165 -11.37 -7.85 11.13
C GLU A 165 -10.18 -6.88 11.14
N GLY A 166 -10.48 -5.61 11.39
CA GLY A 166 -9.49 -4.53 11.42
C GLY A 166 -9.42 -3.78 10.09
N ARG A 167 -8.96 -2.54 10.15
CA ARG A 167 -8.81 -1.63 9.01
C ARG A 167 -7.37 -1.64 8.53
N GLY A 168 -7.14 -1.92 7.25
CA GLY A 168 -5.78 -2.05 6.71
C GLY A 168 -5.71 -2.98 5.50
N GLN A 169 -4.49 -3.44 5.19
CA GLN A 169 -4.24 -4.42 4.14
C GLN A 169 -3.97 -5.80 4.76
N HIS A 170 -4.62 -6.81 4.22
CA HIS A 170 -4.59 -8.20 4.69
C HIS A 170 -4.20 -9.13 3.54
N VAL A 171 -3.47 -10.20 3.84
CA VAL A 171 -3.01 -11.19 2.84
C VAL A 171 -3.60 -12.56 3.15
N LEU A 172 -4.44 -13.03 2.23
CA LEU A 172 -5.05 -14.35 2.24
C LEU A 172 -4.27 -15.29 1.30
N ARG A 173 -3.79 -16.42 1.82
CA ARG A 173 -3.16 -17.50 1.07
C ARG A 173 -4.08 -18.72 1.07
N LEU A 174 -4.24 -19.38 -0.07
CA LEU A 174 -5.19 -20.48 -0.29
C LEU A 174 -4.52 -21.64 -1.02
N SER A 175 -4.75 -22.87 -0.56
CA SER A 175 -4.40 -24.11 -1.29
C SER A 175 -5.67 -24.89 -1.62
N MET A 176 -5.80 -25.34 -2.87
CA MET A 176 -7.03 -25.86 -3.49
C MET A 176 -6.74 -27.03 -4.44
#